data_AF-A0AAW1RJE7-F1
#
_entry.id   AF-A0AAW1RJE7-F1
#
_cell.length_a   1.000
_cell.length_b   1.000
_cell.length_c   1.000
_cell.angle_alpha   90.00
_cell.angle_beta   90.00
_cell.angle_gamma   90.00
#
_symmetry.space_group_name_H-M   'P 1'
#
loop_
_entity.id
_entity.type
_entity.pdbx_description
1 polymer ?
#
loop_
_entity_poly.entity_id
_entity_poly.type
_entity_poly.pdbx_seq_one_letter_code
_entity_poly.pdbx_strand_id
1 'polypeptide(L)'
;MPAPVSQPGRLRWRPAMAKWEERDKRWIVEDRQDGVNVNAWHWQETSRLAWSRQRLADLLTGLTAELDPALGQARVTGVKDLTGEAYVTVRKGNKKLAVYDLTLVLSWAGRWQIDGKEVKGEIRVAEFALANEPEEYEFTCTADASSGSTDAQANLREAMAAQRGKLYTLLAQYVAELGQL
;
A
#
# COMPACT_ATOMS: atom_id res chain seq x y z
N MET A 1 77.92 49.38 6.56
CA MET A 1 77.43 47.99 6.36
C MET A 1 76.76 47.53 7.65
N PRO A 2 75.43 47.39 7.70
CA PRO A 2 74.75 46.68 8.77
C PRO A 2 74.24 45.30 8.29
N ALA A 3 74.31 44.32 9.19
CA ALA A 3 73.98 42.92 8.99
C ALA A 3 72.49 42.67 8.70
N PRO A 4 72.11 41.63 7.93
CA PRO A 4 70.72 41.28 7.72
C PRO A 4 70.09 40.61 8.95
N VAL A 5 68.93 41.12 9.34
CA VAL A 5 68.03 40.60 10.38
C VAL A 5 67.63 39.15 10.05
N SER A 6 67.85 38.22 11.00
CA SER A 6 67.39 36.84 10.90
C SER A 6 65.86 36.77 10.95
N GLN A 7 65.24 36.17 9.93
CA GLN A 7 63.82 35.79 9.98
C GLN A 7 63.63 34.60 10.94
N PRO A 8 62.62 34.60 11.81
CA PRO A 8 62.30 33.44 12.64
C PRO A 8 61.78 32.30 11.75
N GLY A 9 62.40 31.14 11.90
CA GLY A 9 62.10 29.93 11.15
C GLY A 9 60.62 29.53 11.24
N ARG A 10 60.02 29.33 10.07
CA ARG A 10 58.68 28.77 9.88
C ARG A 10 58.56 27.47 10.69
N LEU A 11 57.78 27.49 11.78
CA LEU A 11 57.43 26.30 12.55
C LEU A 11 56.76 25.30 11.60
N ARG A 12 57.48 24.24 11.21
CA ARG A 12 56.87 23.10 10.52
C ARG A 12 55.96 22.42 11.54
N TRP A 13 54.65 22.65 11.41
CA TRP A 13 53.64 21.77 11.99
C TRP A 13 53.90 20.36 11.44
N ARG A 14 54.57 19.52 12.23
CA ARG A 14 54.48 18.08 12.07
C ARG A 14 53.18 17.70 12.76
N PRO A 15 52.14 17.22 12.05
CA PRO A 15 51.02 16.64 12.77
C PRO A 15 51.60 15.47 13.55
N ALA A 16 51.50 15.51 14.88
CA ALA A 16 51.77 14.34 15.70
C ALA A 16 50.87 13.22 15.14
N MET A 17 51.48 12.16 14.63
CA MET A 17 50.75 10.99 14.15
C MET A 17 49.86 10.49 15.28
N ALA A 18 48.59 10.25 14.99
CA ALA A 18 47.63 9.73 15.95
C ALA A 18 48.20 8.45 16.59
N LYS A 19 48.32 8.44 17.92
CA LYS A 19 48.72 7.26 18.67
C LYS A 19 47.60 6.22 18.55
N TRP A 20 47.97 5.00 18.18
CA TRP A 20 47.07 3.85 17.98
C TRP A 20 46.12 3.58 19.17
N GLU A 21 46.50 4.04 20.37
CA GLU A 21 45.78 3.77 21.62
C GLU A 21 44.74 4.84 21.99
N GLU A 22 44.77 6.02 21.36
CA GLU A 22 43.70 7.03 21.50
C GLU A 22 42.66 6.79 20.40
N ARG A 23 41.78 5.81 20.63
CA ARG A 23 40.57 5.64 19.83
C ARG A 23 39.72 6.90 19.95
N ASP A 24 39.76 7.73 18.92
CA ASP A 24 39.02 8.98 18.82
C ASP A 24 37.53 8.73 19.10
N LYS A 25 36.94 9.46 20.06
CA LYS A 25 35.56 9.24 20.55
C LYS A 25 34.50 9.41 19.46
N ARG A 26 34.86 10.01 18.32
CA ARG A 26 34.01 10.09 17.12
C ARG A 26 33.82 8.76 16.38
N TRP A 27 34.67 7.78 16.66
CA TRP A 27 34.65 6.45 16.03
C TRP A 27 34.35 5.30 16.99
N ILE A 28 34.02 5.58 18.25
CA ILE A 28 33.40 4.61 19.13
C ILE A 28 31.91 4.52 18.77
N VAL A 29 31.54 3.45 18.06
CA VAL A 29 30.15 2.99 18.01
C VAL A 29 29.88 2.35 19.37
N GLU A 30 29.39 3.14 20.32
CA GLU A 30 28.75 2.59 21.51
C GLU A 30 27.55 1.76 21.05
N ASP A 31 27.57 0.47 21.35
CA ASP A 31 26.41 -0.41 21.20
C ASP A 31 25.34 0.10 22.16
N ARG A 32 24.41 0.91 21.63
CA ARG A 32 23.30 1.45 22.42
C ARG A 32 22.35 0.31 22.73
N GLN A 33 22.10 0.07 24.00
CA GLN A 33 21.11 -0.91 24.49
C GLN A 33 19.68 -0.64 24.00
N ASP A 34 19.40 0.53 23.40
CA ASP A 34 18.05 0.93 22.96
C ASP A 34 17.56 0.23 21.68
N GLY A 35 18.41 -0.47 20.93
CA GLY A 35 17.98 -1.26 19.75
C GLY A 35 17.23 -0.47 18.66
N VAL A 36 17.32 0.87 18.68
CA VAL A 36 16.58 1.73 17.76
C VAL A 36 17.30 1.75 16.41
N ASN A 37 16.55 1.54 15.33
CA ASN A 37 17.04 1.61 13.95
C ASN A 37 17.33 3.07 13.56
N VAL A 38 18.39 3.64 14.11
CA VAL A 38 18.82 5.01 13.84
C VAL A 38 19.06 5.14 12.34
N ASN A 39 18.39 6.08 11.68
CA ASN A 39 18.47 6.35 10.22
C ASN A 39 18.04 5.20 9.26
N ALA A 40 17.33 4.17 9.73
CA ALA A 40 16.85 3.06 8.89
C ALA A 40 17.98 2.32 8.12
N TRP A 41 19.15 2.13 8.75
CA TRP A 41 20.28 1.38 8.14
C TRP A 41 20.08 -0.14 8.16
N HIS A 42 19.25 -0.65 9.07
CA HIS A 42 18.81 -2.03 9.05
C HIS A 42 17.54 -2.14 8.22
N TRP A 43 17.53 -3.06 7.26
CA TRP A 43 16.34 -3.41 6.49
C TRP A 43 15.20 -3.75 7.47
N GLN A 44 14.13 -2.96 7.42
CA GLN A 44 12.93 -3.20 8.19
C GLN A 44 11.77 -3.34 7.22
N GLU A 45 11.20 -4.53 7.20
CA GLU A 45 9.98 -4.85 6.47
C GLU A 45 8.84 -4.92 7.46
N THR A 46 7.78 -4.14 7.22
CA THR A 46 6.58 -4.19 8.04
C THR A 46 5.43 -4.69 7.20
N SER A 47 4.91 -5.87 7.52
CA SER A 47 3.69 -6.37 6.92
C SER A 47 2.51 -5.44 7.23
N ARG A 48 1.78 -5.06 6.18
CA ARG A 48 0.60 -4.20 6.24
C ARG A 48 -0.68 -4.92 5.81
N LEU A 49 -0.65 -6.24 5.62
CA LEU A 49 -1.82 -7.01 5.17
C LEU A 49 -3.07 -6.80 6.07
N ALA A 50 -2.89 -6.77 7.39
CA ALA A 50 -3.99 -6.51 8.33
C ALA A 50 -4.58 -5.10 8.16
N TRP A 51 -3.70 -4.09 7.98
CA TRP A 51 -4.12 -2.73 7.67
C TRP A 51 -4.83 -2.65 6.32
N SER A 52 -4.30 -3.33 5.31
CA SER A 52 -4.89 -3.38 3.97
C SER A 52 -6.29 -3.96 3.97
N ARG A 53 -6.52 -5.04 4.72
CA ARG A 53 -7.85 -5.64 4.86
C ARG A 53 -8.86 -4.66 5.46
N GLN A 54 -8.49 -3.97 6.53
CA GLN A 54 -9.36 -2.96 7.16
C GLN A 54 -9.61 -1.79 6.22
N ARG A 55 -8.54 -1.28 5.59
CA ARG A 55 -8.66 -0.11 4.73
C ARG A 55 -9.46 -0.37 3.46
N LEU A 56 -9.26 -1.52 2.82
CA LEU A 56 -10.07 -1.94 1.68
C LEU A 56 -11.52 -2.17 2.08
N ALA A 57 -11.78 -2.70 3.29
CA ALA A 57 -13.14 -2.79 3.80
C ALA A 57 -13.78 -1.40 3.96
N ASP A 58 -13.07 -0.43 4.51
CA ASP A 58 -13.58 0.94 4.69
C ASP A 58 -13.87 1.65 3.36
N LEU A 59 -12.99 1.47 2.36
CA LEU A 59 -13.11 2.15 1.06
C LEU A 59 -14.17 1.52 0.16
N LEU A 60 -14.29 0.19 0.18
CA LEU A 60 -15.11 -0.54 -0.79
C LEU A 60 -16.51 -0.88 -0.25
N THR A 61 -16.67 -0.98 1.07
CA THR A 61 -17.99 -1.22 1.66
C THR A 61 -18.91 -0.03 1.40
N GLY A 62 -20.10 -0.29 0.88
CA GLY A 62 -21.05 0.76 0.55
C GLY A 62 -20.90 1.35 -0.85
N LEU A 63 -19.96 0.86 -1.68
CA LEU A 63 -19.95 1.18 -3.11
C LEU A 63 -21.27 0.71 -3.74
N THR A 64 -22.07 1.65 -4.24
CA THR A 64 -23.36 1.39 -4.87
C THR A 64 -23.25 1.39 -6.40
N ALA A 65 -23.95 0.47 -7.05
CA ALA A 65 -24.12 0.51 -8.50
C ALA A 65 -25.07 1.63 -8.92
N GLU A 66 -24.74 2.31 -10.02
CA GLU A 66 -25.64 3.23 -10.71
C GLU A 66 -26.69 2.42 -11.49
N LEU A 67 -27.87 2.27 -10.90
CA LEU A 67 -29.09 1.87 -11.58
C LEU A 67 -30.15 2.96 -11.40
N ASP A 68 -31.13 2.97 -12.31
CA ASP A 68 -32.38 3.69 -12.06
C ASP A 68 -33.01 3.16 -10.76
N PRO A 69 -33.36 4.04 -9.80
CA PRO A 69 -34.06 3.65 -8.57
C PRO A 69 -35.33 2.83 -8.80
N ALA A 70 -35.99 2.99 -9.95
CA ALA A 70 -37.17 2.23 -10.34
C ALA A 70 -36.86 0.76 -10.70
N LEU A 71 -35.62 0.46 -11.11
CA LEU A 71 -35.17 -0.87 -11.50
C LEU A 71 -34.63 -1.65 -10.29
N GLY A 72 -33.75 -1.04 -9.49
CA GLY A 72 -33.11 -1.74 -8.38
C GLY A 72 -31.99 -0.95 -7.73
N GLN A 73 -31.40 -1.55 -6.68
CA GLN A 73 -30.19 -1.04 -6.04
C GLN A 73 -29.25 -2.21 -5.78
N ALA A 74 -27.96 -2.08 -6.14
CA ALA A 74 -26.91 -3.00 -5.70
C ALA A 74 -25.82 -2.25 -4.94
N ARG A 75 -25.24 -2.92 -3.93
CA ARG A 75 -24.13 -2.40 -3.14
C ARG A 75 -23.15 -3.49 -2.73
N VAL A 76 -21.89 -3.11 -2.60
CA VAL A 76 -20.87 -3.95 -1.95
C VAL A 76 -21.18 -4.06 -0.46
N THR A 77 -21.30 -5.28 0.04
CA THR A 77 -21.56 -5.57 1.46
C THR A 77 -20.29 -5.62 2.30
N GLY A 78 -19.17 -5.99 1.68
CA GLY A 78 -17.85 -5.95 2.32
C GLY A 78 -16.82 -6.82 1.62
N VAL A 79 -15.63 -6.90 2.24
CA VAL A 79 -14.53 -7.76 1.80
C VAL A 79 -14.72 -9.16 2.37
N LYS A 80 -14.96 -10.15 1.50
CA LYS A 80 -15.07 -11.55 1.88
C LYS A 80 -13.71 -12.14 2.22
N ASP A 81 -12.75 -11.92 1.33
CA ASP A 81 -11.41 -12.46 1.46
C ASP A 81 -10.36 -11.52 0.85
N LEU A 82 -9.19 -11.49 1.47
CA LEU A 82 -8.02 -10.77 0.96
C LEU A 82 -6.81 -11.68 1.18
N THR A 83 -6.26 -12.16 0.08
CA THR A 83 -5.09 -13.05 0.06
C THR A 83 -3.94 -12.39 -0.66
N GLY A 84 -2.72 -12.81 -0.33
CA GLY A 84 -1.49 -12.24 -0.88
C GLY A 84 -0.67 -11.53 0.20
N GLU A 85 0.20 -10.62 -0.26
CA GLU A 85 1.19 -9.95 0.56
C GLU A 85 1.14 -8.45 0.36
N ALA A 86 1.27 -7.70 1.46
CA ALA A 86 1.45 -6.26 1.42
C ALA A 86 2.45 -5.90 2.51
N TYR A 87 3.56 -5.27 2.14
CA TYR A 87 4.57 -4.84 3.07
C TYR A 87 5.18 -3.52 2.65
N VAL A 88 5.64 -2.76 3.63
CA VAL A 88 6.36 -1.51 3.40
C VAL A 88 7.78 -1.67 3.89
N THR A 89 8.72 -1.32 3.01
CA THR A 89 10.15 -1.28 3.33
C THR A 89 10.62 0.17 3.42
N VAL A 90 11.47 0.46 4.38
CA VAL A 90 12.11 1.79 4.50
C VAL A 90 13.57 1.66 4.08
N ARG A 91 13.98 2.40 3.04
CA ARG A 91 15.37 2.49 2.59
C ARG A 91 15.96 3.88 2.84
N LYS A 92 17.30 3.93 2.96
CA LYS A 92 18.17 5.09 3.19
C LYS A 92 17.52 6.42 2.80
N GLY A 93 17.31 7.30 3.78
CA GLY A 93 16.68 8.61 3.59
C GLY A 93 15.16 8.62 3.74
N ASN A 94 14.59 7.70 4.53
CA ASN A 94 13.15 7.59 4.78
C ASN A 94 12.31 7.35 3.51
N LYS A 95 12.92 6.79 2.46
CA LYS A 95 12.22 6.46 1.23
C LYS A 95 11.48 5.16 1.47
N LYS A 96 10.16 5.24 1.62
CA LYS A 96 9.30 4.09 1.80
C LYS A 96 8.99 3.49 0.43
N LEU A 97 8.99 2.16 0.33
CA LEU A 97 8.54 1.42 -0.83
C LEU A 97 7.46 0.46 -0.36
N ALA A 98 6.23 0.73 -0.78
CA ALA A 98 5.13 -0.19 -0.65
C ALA A 98 5.23 -1.25 -1.74
N VAL A 99 5.28 -2.52 -1.34
CA VAL A 99 5.19 -3.66 -2.24
C VAL A 99 3.91 -4.40 -1.86
N TYR A 100 3.11 -4.70 -2.88
CA TYR A 100 1.85 -5.42 -2.71
C TYR A 100 1.63 -6.36 -3.88
N ASP A 101 1.04 -7.50 -3.57
CA ASP A 101 0.52 -8.51 -4.49
C ASP A 101 -0.70 -9.12 -3.80
N LEU A 102 -1.88 -8.76 -4.26
CA LEU A 102 -3.13 -9.05 -3.57
C LEU A 102 -4.17 -9.65 -4.52
N THR A 103 -4.92 -10.61 -4.00
CA THR A 103 -6.17 -11.10 -4.58
C THR A 103 -7.31 -10.72 -3.64
N LEU A 104 -8.25 -9.92 -4.15
CA LEU A 104 -9.36 -9.38 -3.41
C LEU A 104 -10.67 -10.04 -3.85
N VAL A 105 -11.44 -10.52 -2.87
CA VAL A 105 -12.80 -11.03 -3.08
C VAL A 105 -13.77 -10.20 -2.26
N LEU A 106 -14.70 -9.54 -2.94
CA LEU A 106 -15.76 -8.72 -2.38
C LEU A 106 -17.09 -9.43 -2.51
N SER A 107 -17.95 -9.27 -1.52
CA SER A 107 -19.36 -9.66 -1.62
C SER A 107 -20.22 -8.44 -1.94
N TRP A 108 -21.21 -8.62 -2.80
CA TRP A 108 -22.21 -7.61 -3.10
C TRP A 108 -23.62 -8.19 -2.99
N ALA A 109 -24.57 -7.31 -2.68
CA ALA A 109 -25.98 -7.65 -2.63
C ALA A 109 -26.78 -6.55 -3.31
N GLY A 110 -27.81 -6.94 -4.05
CA GLY A 110 -28.71 -6.02 -4.70
C GLY A 110 -30.15 -6.48 -4.63
N ARG A 111 -31.07 -5.52 -4.66
CA ARG A 111 -32.50 -5.76 -4.68
C ARG A 111 -33.06 -5.26 -6.00
N TRP A 112 -33.74 -6.15 -6.72
CA TRP A 112 -34.48 -5.80 -7.92
C TRP A 112 -35.89 -5.38 -7.51
N GLN A 113 -36.29 -4.14 -7.83
CA GLN A 113 -37.58 -3.60 -7.39
C GLN A 113 -38.76 -4.23 -8.13
N ILE A 114 -38.56 -4.65 -9.38
CA ILE A 114 -39.63 -5.26 -10.19
C ILE A 114 -40.08 -6.61 -9.63
N ASP A 115 -39.14 -7.47 -9.22
CA ASP A 115 -39.46 -8.78 -8.62
C ASP A 115 -39.48 -8.76 -7.09
N GLY A 116 -39.01 -7.68 -6.46
CA GLY A 116 -38.83 -7.57 -5.01
C GLY A 116 -37.76 -8.50 -4.42
N LYS A 117 -37.07 -9.31 -5.24
CA LYS A 117 -36.08 -10.32 -4.81
C LYS A 117 -34.70 -9.72 -4.61
N GLU A 118 -33.98 -10.29 -3.64
CA GLU A 118 -32.57 -10.01 -3.39
C GLU A 118 -31.69 -10.96 -4.20
N VAL A 119 -30.68 -10.40 -4.86
CA VAL A 119 -29.61 -11.09 -5.57
C VAL A 119 -28.31 -10.83 -4.83
N LYS A 120 -27.53 -11.89 -4.63
CA LYS A 120 -26.19 -11.79 -4.06
C LYS A 120 -25.16 -12.18 -5.10
N GLY A 121 -23.93 -11.75 -4.91
CA GLY A 121 -22.85 -12.12 -5.79
C GLY A 121 -21.50 -11.72 -5.24
N GLU A 122 -20.47 -12.00 -6.03
CA GLU A 122 -19.09 -11.76 -5.66
C GLU A 122 -18.36 -11.01 -6.76
N ILE A 123 -17.44 -10.13 -6.37
CA ILE A 123 -16.50 -9.46 -7.25
C ILE A 123 -15.11 -9.92 -6.85
N ARG A 124 -14.39 -10.51 -7.80
CA ARG A 124 -13.00 -10.93 -7.63
C ARG A 124 -12.11 -10.02 -8.46
N VAL A 125 -11.08 -9.49 -7.82
CA VAL A 125 -9.98 -8.76 -8.45
C VAL A 125 -8.70 -9.53 -8.14
N ALA A 126 -8.16 -10.21 -9.14
CA ALA A 126 -6.87 -10.90 -9.05
C ALA A 126 -5.78 -10.09 -9.76
N GLU A 127 -4.53 -10.51 -9.58
CA GLU A 127 -3.35 -9.84 -10.17
C GLU A 127 -3.22 -8.36 -9.76
N PHE A 128 -3.73 -8.00 -8.57
CA PHE A 128 -3.58 -6.65 -8.04
C PHE A 128 -2.21 -6.50 -7.36
N ALA A 129 -1.19 -6.26 -8.19
CA ALA A 129 0.20 -6.17 -7.77
C ALA A 129 0.83 -4.83 -8.15
N LEU A 130 1.94 -4.48 -7.48
CA LEU A 130 2.74 -3.28 -7.78
C LEU A 130 3.26 -3.28 -9.23
N ALA A 131 3.56 -4.47 -9.76
CA ALA A 131 4.10 -4.63 -11.11
C ALA A 131 3.05 -4.47 -12.21
N ASN A 132 1.76 -4.54 -11.87
CA ASN A 132 0.66 -4.62 -12.82
C ASN A 132 -0.10 -3.29 -12.90
N GLU A 133 -0.44 -2.88 -14.12
CA GLU A 133 -1.28 -1.71 -14.34
C GLU A 133 -2.78 -2.03 -14.19
N PRO A 134 -3.66 -1.02 -13.99
CA PRO A 134 -5.10 -1.23 -13.84
C PRO A 134 -5.77 -1.99 -15.00
N GLU A 135 -5.16 -1.98 -16.17
CA GLU A 135 -5.62 -2.70 -17.36
C GLU A 135 -5.34 -4.21 -17.28
N GLU A 136 -4.30 -4.60 -16.53
CA GLU A 136 -3.86 -5.99 -16.36
C GLU A 136 -4.61 -6.72 -15.23
N TYR A 137 -5.34 -6.01 -14.38
CA TYR A 137 -6.10 -6.61 -13.29
C TYR A 137 -7.23 -7.51 -13.82
N GLU A 138 -7.23 -8.77 -13.37
CA GLU A 138 -8.28 -9.72 -13.71
C GLU A 138 -9.53 -9.42 -12.87
N PHE A 139 -10.51 -8.77 -13.49
CA PHE A 139 -11.80 -8.44 -12.88
C PHE A 139 -12.87 -9.46 -13.28
N THR A 140 -13.42 -10.17 -12.30
CA THR A 140 -14.55 -11.08 -12.50
C THR A 140 -15.68 -10.71 -11.55
N CYS A 141 -16.88 -10.46 -12.09
CA CYS A 141 -18.10 -10.27 -11.30
C CYS A 141 -19.03 -11.45 -11.52
N THR A 142 -19.52 -12.09 -10.46
CA THR A 142 -20.49 -13.19 -10.50
C THR A 142 -21.74 -12.83 -9.72
N ALA A 143 -22.86 -13.45 -10.06
CA ALA A 143 -24.11 -13.41 -9.32
C ALA A 143 -24.47 -14.84 -8.91
N ASP A 144 -25.02 -15.01 -7.71
CA ASP A 144 -25.47 -16.30 -7.20
C ASP A 144 -26.71 -16.75 -7.97
N ALA A 145 -26.56 -17.85 -8.71
CA ALA A 145 -27.63 -18.42 -9.54
C ALA A 145 -28.87 -18.86 -8.74
N SER A 146 -28.72 -19.07 -7.42
CA SER A 146 -29.81 -19.40 -6.50
C SER A 146 -30.61 -18.18 -6.02
N SER A 147 -30.18 -16.96 -6.34
CA SER A 147 -30.75 -15.71 -5.82
C SER A 147 -31.42 -14.87 -6.90
N GLY A 148 -32.72 -14.57 -6.75
CA GLY A 148 -33.47 -13.74 -7.69
C GLY A 148 -33.97 -14.44 -8.97
N SER A 149 -34.36 -13.64 -9.95
CA SER A 149 -34.73 -14.08 -11.31
C SER A 149 -33.52 -13.93 -12.25
N THR A 150 -33.47 -14.70 -13.35
CA THR A 150 -32.36 -14.67 -14.32
C THR A 150 -32.11 -13.26 -14.86
N ASP A 151 -33.17 -12.50 -15.17
CA ASP A 151 -33.04 -11.12 -15.65
C ASP A 151 -32.50 -10.17 -14.57
N ALA A 152 -32.94 -10.33 -13.32
CA ALA A 152 -32.44 -9.55 -12.20
C ALA A 152 -30.94 -9.81 -11.94
N GLN A 153 -30.52 -11.07 -12.05
CA GLN A 153 -29.11 -11.46 -11.91
C GLN A 153 -28.24 -10.81 -12.99
N ALA A 154 -28.65 -10.89 -14.26
CA ALA A 154 -27.91 -10.32 -15.38
C ALA A 154 -27.76 -8.80 -15.26
N ASN A 155 -28.86 -8.09 -15.04
CA ASN A 155 -28.87 -6.62 -14.93
C ASN A 155 -28.06 -6.12 -13.73
N LEU A 156 -28.22 -6.73 -12.55
CA LEU A 156 -27.46 -6.31 -11.35
C LEU A 156 -25.98 -6.64 -11.48
N ARG A 157 -25.62 -7.78 -12.07
CA ARG A 157 -24.23 -8.14 -12.37
C ARG A 157 -23.59 -7.13 -13.31
N GLU A 158 -24.27 -6.78 -14.40
CA GLU A 158 -23.77 -5.81 -15.38
C GLU A 158 -23.56 -4.43 -14.75
N ALA A 159 -24.52 -3.97 -13.93
CA ALA A 159 -24.40 -2.69 -13.27
C ALA A 159 -23.28 -2.65 -12.21
N MET A 160 -23.05 -3.76 -11.49
CA MET A 160 -21.89 -3.89 -10.60
C MET A 160 -20.58 -3.92 -11.40
N ALA A 161 -20.55 -4.59 -12.56
CA ALA A 161 -19.40 -4.57 -13.45
C ALA A 161 -19.12 -3.17 -14.03
N ALA A 162 -20.15 -2.35 -14.27
CA ALA A 162 -20.00 -0.97 -14.69
C ALA A 162 -19.31 -0.09 -13.62
N GLN A 163 -19.38 -0.47 -12.34
CA GLN A 163 -18.66 0.23 -11.26
C GLN A 163 -17.15 -0.09 -11.21
N ARG A 164 -16.62 -0.89 -12.15
CA ARG A 164 -15.18 -1.18 -12.28
C ARG A 164 -14.31 0.07 -12.22
N GLY A 165 -14.70 1.15 -12.90
CA GLY A 165 -13.95 2.41 -12.89
C GLY A 165 -13.83 3.06 -11.50
N LYS A 166 -14.94 3.08 -10.75
CA LYS A 166 -14.93 3.58 -9.36
C LYS A 166 -14.12 2.66 -8.44
N LEU A 167 -14.26 1.35 -8.61
CA LEU A 167 -13.48 0.37 -7.85
C LEU A 167 -11.97 0.59 -8.06
N TYR A 168 -11.52 0.78 -9.30
CA TYR A 168 -10.10 1.04 -9.58
C TYR A 168 -9.62 2.39 -9.03
N THR A 169 -10.49 3.40 -9.01
CA THR A 169 -10.17 4.68 -8.37
C THR A 169 -9.95 4.50 -6.86
N LEU A 170 -10.78 3.70 -6.20
CA LEU A 170 -10.64 3.39 -4.77
C LEU A 170 -9.41 2.52 -4.50
N LEU A 171 -9.07 1.57 -5.37
CA LEU A 171 -7.83 0.80 -5.28
C LEU A 171 -6.60 1.72 -5.45
N ALA A 172 -6.63 2.66 -6.39
CA ALA A 172 -5.56 3.63 -6.57
C ALA A 172 -5.38 4.51 -5.33
N GLN A 173 -6.48 4.93 -4.69
CA GLN A 173 -6.42 5.62 -3.40
C GLN A 173 -5.77 4.75 -2.31
N TYR A 174 -6.15 3.48 -2.22
CA TYR A 174 -5.51 2.54 -1.29
C TYR A 174 -3.99 2.43 -1.52
N VAL A 175 -3.54 2.32 -2.78
CA VAL A 175 -2.09 2.26 -3.11
C VAL A 175 -1.37 3.53 -2.68
N ALA A 176 -1.98 4.69 -2.93
CA ALA A 176 -1.41 5.98 -2.53
C ALA A 176 -1.24 6.09 -1.01
N GLU A 177 -2.21 5.59 -0.24
CA GLU A 177 -2.15 5.59 1.22
C GLU A 177 -1.15 4.56 1.76
N LEU A 178 -1.08 3.37 1.16
CA LEU A 178 -0.10 2.34 1.50
C LEU A 178 1.34 2.86 1.33
N GLY A 179 1.59 3.72 0.33
CA GLY A 179 2.89 4.35 0.12
C GLY A 179 3.30 5.39 1.18
N GLN A 180 2.35 5.88 1.98
CA GLN A 180 2.62 6.89 3.03
C GLN A 180 2.92 6.27 4.40
N LEU A 181 2.47 5.03 4.61
CA LEU A 181 2.66 4.24 5.83
C LEU A 181 4.11 3.90 6.11
#